data_AF-A0A4Q3VRQ6-F1
#
_entry.id   AF-A0A4Q3VRQ6-F1
#
_cell.length_a   1.000
_cell.length_b   1.000
_cell.length_c   1.000
_cell.angle_alpha   90.00
_cell.angle_beta   90.00
_cell.angle_gamma   90.00
#
_symmetry.space_group_name_H-M   'P 1'
#
loop_
_entity.id
_entity.type
_entity.pdbx_description
1 polymer ?
#
loop_
_entity_poly.entity_id
_entity_poly.type
_entity_poly.pdbx_seq_one_letter_code
_entity_poly.pdbx_strand_id
1 'polypeptide(L)'
;NKLIAELKEGTSPFQKPWNDSDAPAFTIPVNPTTNKNYRGMNALWLSMQGYQDPRWMTLKQADYAGFTVEKGAKATLINFVKTSNMEAIRDVNGDKIKEESGQTQTRVTALDKPMITNAWVFNAEQIKGVPPLAEYLTQNRAEQRWTPIERAENLLAASQANINHGGNEAYYNKAKDVIQLPFKQQFDNETKYYAVALHELGHWSGHESRLNRSMEGRYGSEQYAREELRAEIASLMIGSELKIGHNFGQHAAYVNSWVKILKDEPFELFRASADAQKIYDFVLDLGEKRDLKQDTKATQDNTILEKGGEAATLAKGDEIGYNNNVYKVLDLKGKTFKMEDMEGNKFNLKQTDGLFKSLVGAKNNPAEQQLVTEQAAEEVSVSRNKIGR
;
A
#
# COMPACT_ATOMS: atom_id res chain seq x y z
N ASN A 1 8.46 -4.64 27.65
CA ASN A 1 8.08 -3.79 28.82
C ASN A 1 6.92 -2.84 28.52
N LYS A 2 7.04 -1.86 27.61
CA LYS A 2 5.92 -0.95 27.31
C LYS A 2 4.63 -1.67 26.91
N LEU A 3 4.72 -2.61 25.96
CA LEU A 3 3.56 -3.41 25.55
C LEU A 3 2.94 -4.20 26.71
N ILE A 4 3.76 -4.75 27.59
CA ILE A 4 3.29 -5.47 28.78
C ILE A 4 2.51 -4.53 29.72
N ALA A 5 2.96 -3.29 29.89
CA ALA A 5 2.26 -2.31 30.71
C ALA A 5 0.89 -1.96 30.09
N GLU A 6 0.88 -1.61 28.81
CA GLU A 6 -0.36 -1.25 28.11
C GLU A 6 -1.36 -2.41 28.03
N LEU A 7 -0.88 -3.65 27.82
CA LEU A 7 -1.73 -4.86 27.86
C LEU A 7 -2.41 -5.06 29.22
N LYS A 8 -1.70 -4.78 30.32
CA LYS A 8 -2.24 -4.89 31.68
C LYS A 8 -3.21 -3.77 32.02
N GLU A 9 -2.95 -2.57 31.50
CA GLU A 9 -3.78 -1.38 31.71
C GLU A 9 -5.02 -1.36 30.79
N GLY A 10 -5.10 -2.26 29.81
CA GLY A 10 -6.18 -2.25 28.82
C GLY A 10 -6.04 -1.13 27.78
N THR A 11 -4.85 -0.53 27.67
CA THR A 11 -4.58 0.65 26.83
C THR A 11 -3.76 0.31 25.59
N SER A 12 -3.45 -0.97 25.37
CA SER A 12 -2.69 -1.44 24.21
C SER A 12 -3.38 -1.07 22.90
N PRO A 13 -2.64 -0.82 21.80
CA PRO A 13 -3.23 -0.69 20.47
C PRO A 13 -4.13 -1.86 20.08
N PHE A 14 -3.88 -3.05 20.61
CA PHE A 14 -4.77 -4.20 20.45
C PHE A 14 -6.13 -3.95 21.10
N GLN A 15 -6.17 -3.36 22.31
CA GLN A 15 -7.37 -3.25 23.13
C GLN A 15 -8.19 -1.97 22.88
N LYS A 16 -7.71 -1.04 22.06
CA LYS A 16 -8.42 0.22 21.81
C LYS A 16 -9.56 0.00 20.79
N PRO A 17 -10.82 0.25 21.16
CA PRO A 17 -11.92 0.23 20.20
C PRO A 17 -11.75 1.38 19.20
N TRP A 18 -12.36 1.23 18.03
CA TRP A 18 -12.50 2.33 17.07
C TRP A 18 -13.28 3.49 17.71
N ASN A 19 -12.93 4.74 17.38
CA ASN A 19 -13.75 5.89 17.71
C ASN A 19 -14.53 6.33 16.46
N ASP A 20 -15.79 6.74 16.62
CA ASP A 20 -16.66 7.16 15.50
C ASP A 20 -16.16 8.43 14.75
N SER A 21 -14.98 8.95 15.10
CA SER A 21 -14.38 10.16 14.54
C SER A 21 -13.53 9.94 13.28
N ASP A 22 -13.85 8.96 12.43
CA ASP A 22 -13.16 8.67 11.15
C ASP A 22 -11.65 8.38 11.24
N ALA A 23 -11.09 8.24 12.44
CA ALA A 23 -9.66 8.04 12.67
C ALA A 23 -9.39 6.65 13.26
N PRO A 24 -8.48 5.85 12.67
CA PRO A 24 -8.15 4.56 13.22
C PRO A 24 -7.56 4.61 14.61
N ALA A 25 -8.06 3.75 15.52
CA ALA A 25 -7.43 3.51 16.84
C ALA A 25 -5.96 3.07 16.71
N PHE A 26 -5.60 2.47 15.57
CA PHE A 26 -4.25 2.21 15.12
C PHE A 26 -4.14 2.62 13.65
N THR A 27 -3.31 3.60 13.35
CA THR A 27 -2.91 3.95 11.97
C THR A 27 -1.50 3.44 11.74
N ILE A 28 -1.27 2.71 10.65
CA ILE A 28 0.07 2.21 10.33
C ILE A 28 1.02 3.42 10.17
N PRO A 29 2.10 3.50 10.97
CA PRO A 29 3.06 4.58 10.82
C PRO A 29 3.66 4.59 9.41
N VAL A 30 3.84 5.78 8.84
CA VAL A 30 4.32 5.96 7.47
C VAL A 30 5.54 6.88 7.43
N ASN A 31 6.46 6.64 6.51
CA ASN A 31 7.52 7.59 6.22
C ASN A 31 7.06 8.56 5.12
N PRO A 32 6.77 9.83 5.44
CA PRO A 32 6.16 10.76 4.48
C PRO A 32 7.09 11.14 3.32
N THR A 33 8.40 10.93 3.45
CA THR A 33 9.35 11.21 2.35
C THR A 33 9.39 10.12 1.29
N THR A 34 8.99 8.89 1.66
CA THR A 34 8.99 7.73 0.73
C THR A 34 7.59 7.21 0.43
N ASN A 35 6.60 7.71 1.18
CA ASN A 35 5.23 7.24 1.19
C ASN A 35 5.07 5.73 1.48
N LYS A 36 6.03 5.15 2.22
CA LYS A 36 6.03 3.73 2.60
C LYS A 36 5.66 3.57 4.06
N ASN A 37 4.76 2.62 4.31
CA ASN A 37 4.43 2.15 5.65
C ASN A 37 5.67 1.56 6.34
N TYR A 38 5.86 1.87 7.61
CA TYR A 38 6.74 1.10 8.48
C TYR A 38 6.18 -0.32 8.63
N ARG A 39 7.06 -1.28 8.86
CA ARG A 39 6.74 -2.71 8.78
C ARG A 39 7.05 -3.45 10.08
N GLY A 40 6.31 -4.52 10.33
CA GLY A 40 6.49 -5.43 11.46
C GLY A 40 6.62 -4.70 12.80
N MET A 41 7.68 -5.02 13.56
CA MET A 41 7.88 -4.47 14.90
C MET A 41 8.01 -2.94 14.91
N ASN A 42 8.52 -2.32 13.85
CA ASN A 42 8.61 -0.85 13.80
C ASN A 42 7.23 -0.20 13.68
N ALA A 43 6.30 -0.81 12.95
CA ALA A 43 4.93 -0.29 12.84
C ALA A 43 4.25 -0.29 14.22
N LEU A 44 4.35 -1.41 14.94
CA LEU A 44 3.81 -1.54 16.29
C LEU A 44 4.53 -0.61 17.29
N TRP A 45 5.86 -0.56 17.25
CA TRP A 45 6.64 0.26 18.17
C TRP A 45 6.36 1.75 18.02
N LEU A 46 6.26 2.24 16.78
CA LEU A 46 6.01 3.65 16.50
C LEU A 46 4.56 4.05 16.85
N SER A 47 3.57 3.20 16.59
CA SER A 47 2.17 3.48 16.96
C SER A 47 1.99 3.62 18.48
N MET A 48 2.79 2.88 19.26
CA MET A 48 2.74 2.92 20.72
C MET A 48 3.37 4.20 21.30
N GLN A 49 4.00 5.07 20.50
CA GLN A 49 4.63 6.27 21.05
C GLN A 49 3.65 7.37 21.48
N GLY A 50 2.35 7.23 21.17
CA GLY A 50 1.29 8.11 21.67
C GLY A 50 1.03 9.37 20.86
N TYR A 51 1.66 9.49 19.69
CA TYR A 51 1.39 10.56 18.72
C TYR A 51 0.15 10.25 17.88
N GLN A 52 -0.58 11.29 17.48
CA GLN A 52 -1.74 11.19 16.61
C GLN A 52 -1.34 11.21 15.13
N ASP A 53 -0.28 11.94 14.78
CA ASP A 53 0.24 11.94 13.42
C ASP A 53 1.01 10.64 13.15
N PRO A 54 0.64 9.84 12.13
CA PRO A 54 1.32 8.57 11.84
C PRO A 54 2.65 8.78 11.10
N ARG A 55 3.05 10.01 10.78
CA ARG A 55 4.23 10.27 9.95
C ARG A 55 5.49 10.31 10.81
N TRP A 56 6.48 9.50 10.43
CA TRP A 56 7.78 9.44 11.09
C TRP A 56 8.93 9.52 10.09
N MET A 57 9.92 10.35 10.38
CA MET A 57 11.10 10.50 9.53
C MET A 57 12.36 10.76 10.34
N THR A 58 13.52 10.46 9.76
CA THR A 58 14.82 10.77 10.40
C THR A 58 15.11 12.26 10.39
N LEU A 59 16.00 12.74 11.27
CA LEU A 59 16.50 14.13 11.24
C LEU A 59 17.01 14.51 9.85
N LYS A 60 17.80 13.63 9.21
CA LYS A 60 18.32 13.87 7.86
C LYS A 60 17.22 14.02 6.81
N GLN A 61 16.13 13.26 6.94
CA GLN A 61 14.97 13.38 6.04
C GLN A 61 14.22 14.69 6.27
N ALA A 62 14.05 15.10 7.53
CA ALA A 62 13.43 16.38 7.87
C ALA A 62 14.25 17.55 7.31
N ASP A 63 15.56 17.58 7.60
CA ASP A 63 16.49 18.61 7.10
C ASP A 63 16.47 18.68 5.56
N TYR A 64 16.45 17.51 4.93
CA TYR A 64 16.41 17.39 3.48
C TYR A 64 15.11 17.94 2.87
N ALA A 65 13.98 17.76 3.54
CA ALA A 65 12.69 18.30 3.15
C ALA A 65 12.48 19.77 3.58
N GLY A 66 13.50 20.42 4.17
CA GLY A 66 13.40 21.80 4.64
C GLY A 66 12.63 21.97 5.95
N PHE A 67 12.39 20.89 6.68
CA PHE A 67 11.72 20.89 7.98
C PHE A 67 12.72 20.99 9.12
N THR A 68 12.27 21.47 10.29
CA THR A 68 13.13 21.66 11.46
C THR A 68 12.62 20.86 12.65
N VAL A 69 13.40 19.88 13.11
CA VAL A 69 13.09 19.16 14.37
C VAL A 69 13.15 20.13 15.54
N GLU A 70 12.15 20.10 16.42
CA GLU A 70 12.09 21.00 17.56
C GLU A 70 13.21 20.78 18.58
N LYS A 71 13.70 21.87 19.17
CA LYS A 71 14.71 21.81 20.22
C LYS A 71 14.16 21.05 21.44
N GLY A 72 14.83 19.98 21.82
CA GLY A 72 14.42 19.12 22.96
C GLY A 72 13.50 17.97 22.56
N ALA A 73 13.14 17.83 21.28
CA ALA A 73 12.41 16.66 20.78
C ALA A 73 13.20 15.37 21.05
N LYS A 74 12.46 14.30 21.41
CA LYS A 74 13.04 12.98 21.70
C LYS A 74 12.81 12.05 20.53
N ALA A 75 13.90 11.58 19.94
CA ALA A 75 13.84 10.60 18.87
C ALA A 75 13.41 9.22 19.39
N THR A 76 12.77 8.44 18.51
CA THR A 76 12.46 7.04 18.73
C THR A 76 13.41 6.17 17.92
N LEU A 77 14.05 5.18 18.56
CA LEU A 77 14.93 4.23 17.89
C LEU A 77 14.12 3.15 17.19
N ILE A 78 14.44 2.89 15.93
CA ILE A 78 13.94 1.76 15.15
C ILE A 78 15.09 0.92 14.61
N ASN A 79 14.83 -0.35 14.36
CA ASN A 79 15.79 -1.26 13.73
C ASN A 79 15.22 -1.74 12.40
N PHE A 80 16.01 -1.73 11.34
CA PHE A 80 15.55 -2.20 10.04
C PHE A 80 16.65 -2.95 9.31
N VAL A 81 16.24 -3.84 8.41
CA VAL A 81 17.15 -4.51 7.49
C VAL A 81 17.40 -3.56 6.33
N LYS A 82 18.64 -3.08 6.22
CA LYS A 82 19.08 -2.24 5.12
C LYS A 82 19.70 -3.13 4.05
N THR A 83 19.13 -3.06 2.86
CA THR A 83 19.56 -3.78 1.66
C THR A 83 20.14 -2.85 0.59
N SER A 84 20.10 -1.54 0.82
CA SER A 84 20.67 -0.54 -0.09
C SER A 84 21.13 0.73 0.65
N ASN A 85 22.08 1.43 0.06
CA ASN A 85 22.48 2.78 0.42
C ASN A 85 21.77 3.80 -0.48
N MET A 86 21.41 4.95 0.08
CA MET A 86 20.97 6.10 -0.68
C MET A 86 22.03 7.18 -0.57
N GLU A 87 22.58 7.59 -1.71
CA GLU A 87 23.71 8.51 -1.81
C GLU A 87 23.30 9.74 -2.61
N ALA A 88 23.67 10.93 -2.14
CA ALA A 88 23.44 12.16 -2.89
C ALA A 88 24.32 12.15 -4.15
N ILE A 89 23.73 12.46 -5.29
CA ILE A 89 24.48 12.65 -6.53
C ILE A 89 25.22 13.98 -6.41
N ARG A 90 26.53 13.95 -6.68
CA ARG A 90 27.42 15.10 -6.59
C ARG A 90 27.96 15.46 -7.97
N ASP A 91 28.15 16.75 -8.21
CA ASP A 91 28.82 17.25 -9.40
C ASP A 91 30.33 17.01 -9.35
N VAL A 92 31.04 17.47 -10.38
CA VAL A 92 32.51 17.34 -10.48
C VAL A 92 33.28 18.09 -9.38
N ASN A 93 32.62 19.06 -8.71
CA ASN A 93 33.19 19.83 -7.62
C ASN A 93 32.85 19.25 -6.24
N GLY A 94 32.01 18.20 -6.19
CA GLY A 94 31.57 17.56 -4.96
C GLY A 94 30.29 18.16 -4.36
N ASP A 95 29.67 19.13 -5.02
CA ASP A 95 28.42 19.76 -4.57
C ASP A 95 27.21 18.89 -4.90
N LYS A 96 26.19 18.92 -4.02
CA LYS A 96 24.96 18.15 -4.20
C LYS A 96 24.16 18.71 -5.38
N ILE A 97 23.83 17.85 -6.34
CA ILE A 97 22.97 18.22 -7.47
C ILE A 97 21.52 18.34 -6.98
N LYS A 98 20.88 19.47 -7.26
CA LYS A 98 19.47 19.71 -6.94
C LYS A 98 18.60 19.70 -8.20
N GLU A 99 17.37 19.24 -8.07
CA GLU A 99 16.28 19.40 -9.05
C GLU A 99 15.71 20.82 -9.00
N GLU A 100 14.93 21.20 -10.01
CA GLU A 100 14.24 22.50 -10.07
C GLU A 100 13.30 22.73 -8.87
N SER A 101 12.79 21.66 -8.28
CA SER A 101 11.99 21.67 -7.05
C SER A 101 12.79 22.01 -5.77
N GLY A 102 14.11 22.14 -5.87
CA GLY A 102 15.03 22.36 -4.75
C GLY A 102 15.48 21.09 -4.01
N GLN A 103 14.96 19.91 -4.40
CA GLN A 103 15.31 18.62 -3.83
C GLN A 103 16.66 18.11 -4.38
N THR A 104 17.53 17.49 -3.55
CA THR A 104 18.79 16.86 -3.98
C THR A 104 18.54 15.52 -4.70
N GLN A 105 19.13 15.35 -5.87
CA GLN A 105 19.08 14.07 -6.57
C GLN A 105 19.84 12.98 -5.80
N THR A 106 19.27 11.77 -5.72
CA THR A 106 19.88 10.64 -5.02
C THR A 106 19.97 9.41 -5.90
N ARG A 107 20.97 8.54 -5.62
CA ARG A 107 21.11 7.21 -6.21
C ARG A 107 20.98 6.15 -5.13
N VAL A 108 20.29 5.07 -5.47
CA VAL A 108 20.18 3.88 -4.61
C VAL A 108 21.17 2.82 -5.09
N THR A 109 22.07 2.40 -4.21
CA THR A 109 23.07 1.34 -4.48
C THR A 109 22.74 0.14 -3.61
N ALA A 110 22.50 -1.03 -4.20
CA ALA A 110 22.26 -2.25 -3.44
C ALA A 110 23.48 -2.65 -2.61
N LEU A 111 23.24 -3.19 -1.42
CA LEU A 111 24.28 -3.78 -0.58
C LEU A 111 24.46 -5.25 -0.94
N ASP A 112 25.71 -5.70 -0.99
CA ASP A 112 26.03 -7.11 -1.26
C ASP A 112 25.43 -8.06 -0.22
N LYS A 113 25.21 -7.58 1.01
CA LYS A 113 24.56 -8.32 2.09
C LYS A 113 23.59 -7.42 2.86
N PRO A 114 22.38 -7.92 3.21
CA PRO A 114 21.50 -7.23 4.12
C PRO A 114 22.18 -7.01 5.48
N MET A 115 22.04 -5.81 6.04
CA MET A 115 22.56 -5.47 7.37
C MET A 115 21.43 -4.98 8.28
N ILE A 116 21.45 -5.41 9.54
CA ILE A 116 20.58 -4.81 10.56
C ILE A 116 21.21 -3.49 10.96
N THR A 117 20.46 -2.40 10.80
CA THR A 117 20.89 -1.06 11.18
C THR A 117 19.79 -0.40 11.98
N ASN A 118 20.18 0.64 12.71
CA ASN A 118 19.26 1.41 13.51
C ASN A 118 19.09 2.81 12.90
N ALA A 119 17.93 3.42 13.13
CA ALA A 119 17.69 4.82 12.84
C ALA A 119 16.94 5.47 13.99
N TRP A 120 17.27 6.75 14.22
CA TRP A 120 16.51 7.64 15.08
C TRP A 120 15.50 8.39 14.22
N VAL A 121 14.22 8.17 14.50
CA VAL A 121 13.11 8.85 13.81
C VAL A 121 12.38 9.77 14.77
N PHE A 122 11.83 10.84 14.22
CA PHE A 122 11.00 11.82 14.91
C PHE A 122 9.60 11.78 14.30
N ASN A 123 8.59 11.92 15.15
CA ASN A 123 7.22 12.05 14.72
C ASN A 123 7.00 13.44 14.10
N ALA A 124 6.11 13.56 13.12
CA ALA A 124 5.77 14.84 12.49
C ALA A 124 5.33 15.93 13.50
N GLU A 125 4.68 15.57 14.61
CA GLU A 125 4.32 16.51 15.68
C GLU A 125 5.55 17.14 16.38
N GLN A 126 6.73 16.56 16.21
CA GLN A 126 7.99 17.05 16.76
C GLN A 126 8.80 17.90 15.76
N ILE A 127 8.23 18.19 14.58
CA ILE A 127 8.94 18.78 13.45
C ILE A 127 8.16 19.98 12.90
N LYS A 128 8.79 21.16 12.89
CA LYS A 128 8.24 22.37 12.30
C LYS A 128 8.37 22.35 10.78
N GLY A 129 7.32 22.84 10.11
CA GLY A 129 7.26 22.97 8.65
C GLY A 129 6.68 21.76 7.93
N VAL A 130 6.37 20.67 8.65
CA VAL A 130 5.65 19.53 8.05
C VAL A 130 4.22 19.96 7.69
N PRO A 131 3.73 19.71 6.47
CA PRO A 131 2.35 20.03 6.09
C PRO A 131 1.33 19.38 7.04
N PRO A 132 0.18 20.01 7.29
CA PRO A 132 -0.91 19.41 8.07
C PRO A 132 -1.25 17.98 7.62
N LEU A 133 -1.59 17.10 8.56
CA LEU A 133 -1.90 15.70 8.25
C LEU A 133 -3.06 15.60 7.24
N ALA A 134 -4.07 16.46 7.34
CA ALA A 134 -5.21 16.48 6.41
C ALA A 134 -4.77 16.72 4.95
N GLU A 135 -3.78 17.58 4.71
CA GLU A 135 -3.25 17.85 3.37
C GLU A 135 -2.51 16.62 2.82
N TYR A 136 -1.67 16.00 3.65
CA TYR A 136 -1.00 14.75 3.31
C TYR A 136 -2.00 13.63 2.99
N LEU A 137 -3.04 13.47 3.82
CA LEU A 137 -4.08 12.47 3.60
C LEU A 137 -4.89 12.75 2.33
N THR A 138 -5.08 14.02 1.95
CA THR A 138 -5.79 14.40 0.72
C THR A 138 -4.95 14.08 -0.51
N GLN A 139 -3.67 14.43 -0.50
CA GLN A 139 -2.73 14.13 -1.60
C GLN A 139 -2.54 12.62 -1.81
N ASN A 140 -2.53 11.86 -0.72
CA ASN A 140 -2.35 10.41 -0.75
C ASN A 140 -3.66 9.62 -0.80
N ARG A 141 -4.81 10.31 -0.94
CA ARG A 141 -6.13 9.67 -1.02
C ARG A 141 -6.43 9.05 -2.38
N ALA A 142 -5.43 8.90 -3.26
CA ALA A 142 -5.59 8.48 -4.66
C ALA A 142 -6.72 7.44 -4.80
N GLU A 143 -7.83 7.91 -5.36
CA GLU A 143 -9.00 7.16 -5.86
C GLU A 143 -9.31 5.84 -5.17
N GLN A 144 -9.59 5.85 -3.86
CA GLN A 144 -10.20 4.68 -3.21
C GLN A 144 -11.62 4.48 -3.74
N ARG A 145 -11.75 3.64 -4.79
CA ARG A 145 -13.00 3.30 -5.48
C ARG A 145 -14.01 2.57 -4.59
N TRP A 146 -13.54 1.87 -3.57
CA TRP A 146 -14.34 1.02 -2.69
C TRP A 146 -14.37 1.54 -1.26
N THR A 147 -15.52 1.40 -0.63
CA THR A 147 -15.71 1.62 0.80
C THR A 147 -14.88 0.62 1.62
N PRO A 148 -14.59 0.92 2.90
CA PRO A 148 -13.91 -0.02 3.81
C PRO A 148 -14.52 -1.43 3.81
N ILE A 149 -15.85 -1.50 3.87
CA ILE A 149 -16.61 -2.75 3.90
C ILE A 149 -16.45 -3.52 2.59
N GLU A 150 -16.61 -2.87 1.44
CA GLU A 150 -16.42 -3.51 0.13
C GLU A 150 -14.99 -4.02 -0.05
N ARG A 151 -13.97 -3.29 0.44
CA ARG A 151 -12.59 -3.77 0.43
C ARG A 151 -12.42 -5.04 1.26
N ALA A 152 -13.03 -5.10 2.45
CA ALA A 152 -12.99 -6.30 3.29
C ALA A 152 -13.74 -7.49 2.65
N GLU A 153 -14.90 -7.26 2.05
CA GLU A 153 -15.64 -8.27 1.31
C GLU A 153 -14.85 -8.81 0.12
N ASN A 154 -14.27 -7.91 -0.68
CA ASN A 154 -13.46 -8.29 -1.84
C ASN A 154 -12.23 -9.08 -1.41
N LEU A 155 -11.61 -8.73 -0.29
CA LEU A 155 -10.46 -9.45 0.25
C LEU A 155 -10.84 -10.85 0.73
N LEU A 156 -11.93 -11.01 1.49
CA LEU A 156 -12.44 -12.32 1.89
C LEU A 156 -12.79 -13.17 0.66
N ALA A 157 -13.45 -12.59 -0.34
CA ALA A 157 -13.74 -13.27 -1.59
C ALA A 157 -12.46 -13.64 -2.36
N ALA A 158 -11.46 -12.76 -2.41
CA ALA A 158 -10.18 -13.01 -3.05
C ALA A 158 -9.39 -14.14 -2.38
N SER A 159 -9.56 -14.30 -1.07
CA SER A 159 -8.89 -15.36 -0.32
C SER A 159 -9.29 -16.76 -0.76
N GLN A 160 -10.51 -16.92 -1.29
CA GLN A 160 -11.11 -18.21 -1.60
C GLN A 160 -11.13 -19.17 -0.38
N ALA A 161 -11.02 -18.62 0.84
CA ALA A 161 -11.18 -19.41 2.05
C ALA A 161 -12.60 -20.00 2.10
N ASN A 162 -12.72 -21.24 2.56
CA ASN A 162 -14.02 -21.85 2.81
C ASN A 162 -14.58 -21.26 4.12
N ILE A 163 -15.55 -20.35 4.01
CA ILE A 163 -16.17 -19.65 5.14
C ILE A 163 -17.59 -20.17 5.33
N ASN A 164 -17.83 -20.80 6.47
CA ASN A 164 -19.14 -21.28 6.89
C ASN A 164 -19.75 -20.33 7.91
N HIS A 165 -21.07 -20.12 7.80
CA HIS A 165 -21.84 -19.33 8.77
C HIS A 165 -22.75 -20.21 9.62
N GLY A 166 -22.75 -19.96 10.94
CA GLY A 166 -23.60 -20.64 11.91
C GLY A 166 -23.00 -20.68 13.30
N GLY A 167 -23.81 -21.08 14.29
CA GLY A 167 -23.39 -21.11 15.70
C GLY A 167 -23.16 -19.72 16.30
N ASN A 168 -22.41 -19.67 17.41
CA ASN A 168 -22.13 -18.46 18.17
C ASN A 168 -20.61 -18.19 18.32
N GLU A 169 -19.76 -18.98 17.67
CA GLU A 169 -18.31 -18.92 17.80
C GLU A 169 -17.67 -18.69 16.44
N ALA A 170 -16.60 -17.89 16.44
CA ALA A 170 -15.70 -17.72 15.30
C ALA A 170 -14.41 -18.49 15.56
N TYR A 171 -13.93 -19.24 14.56
CA TYR A 171 -12.64 -19.93 14.63
C TYR A 171 -12.20 -20.44 13.25
N TYR A 172 -10.90 -20.58 13.08
CA TYR A 172 -10.30 -21.34 11.98
C TYR A 172 -10.05 -22.80 12.37
N ASN A 173 -10.64 -23.73 11.62
CA ASN A 173 -10.39 -25.16 11.74
C ASN A 173 -9.29 -25.62 10.78
N LYS A 174 -8.06 -25.74 11.30
CA LYS A 174 -6.88 -26.19 10.53
C LYS A 174 -7.08 -27.54 9.84
N ALA A 175 -7.69 -28.52 10.50
CA ALA A 175 -7.81 -29.88 9.97
C ALA A 175 -8.77 -29.99 8.78
N LYS A 176 -9.81 -29.15 8.76
CA LYS A 176 -10.78 -29.08 7.64
C LYS A 176 -10.45 -27.98 6.63
N ASP A 177 -9.49 -27.13 6.95
CA ASP A 177 -9.20 -25.88 6.25
C ASP A 177 -10.45 -24.98 6.04
N VAL A 178 -11.20 -24.74 7.12
CA VAL A 178 -12.46 -23.99 7.11
C VAL A 178 -12.44 -22.89 8.15
N ILE A 179 -12.92 -21.70 7.79
CA ILE A 179 -13.25 -20.63 8.73
C ILE A 179 -14.73 -20.78 9.12
N GLN A 180 -15.02 -20.86 10.40
CA GLN A 180 -16.37 -20.80 10.94
C GLN A 180 -16.62 -19.40 11.49
N LEU A 181 -17.76 -18.80 11.14
CA LEU A 181 -18.21 -17.52 11.68
C LEU A 181 -19.68 -17.60 12.12
N PRO A 182 -20.13 -16.84 13.12
CA PRO A 182 -21.54 -16.56 13.33
C PRO A 182 -22.14 -15.82 12.13
N PHE A 183 -23.47 -15.83 11.98
CA PHE A 183 -24.12 -15.05 10.94
C PHE A 183 -23.84 -13.56 11.10
N LYS A 184 -23.69 -12.82 9.98
CA LYS A 184 -23.42 -11.38 9.97
C LYS A 184 -24.38 -10.59 10.88
N GLN A 185 -25.66 -10.97 10.89
CA GLN A 185 -26.73 -10.33 11.67
C GLN A 185 -26.59 -10.52 13.19
N GLN A 186 -25.73 -11.44 13.65
CA GLN A 186 -25.45 -11.64 15.08
C GLN A 186 -24.40 -10.66 15.62
N PHE A 187 -23.74 -9.89 14.75
CA PHE A 187 -22.79 -8.85 15.15
C PHE A 187 -23.50 -7.50 15.25
N ASP A 188 -23.06 -6.64 16.18
CA ASP A 188 -23.66 -5.32 16.37
C ASP A 188 -23.58 -4.43 15.11
N ASN A 189 -22.52 -4.63 14.30
CA ASN A 189 -22.36 -3.97 13.00
C ASN A 189 -21.42 -4.79 12.09
N GLU A 190 -21.41 -4.44 10.81
CA GLU A 190 -20.61 -5.10 9.79
C GLU A 190 -19.10 -5.01 10.06
N THR A 191 -18.65 -3.87 10.56
CA THR A 191 -17.25 -3.64 10.92
C THR A 191 -16.74 -4.67 11.94
N LYS A 192 -17.54 -5.00 12.95
CA LYS A 192 -17.20 -6.07 13.93
C LYS A 192 -17.15 -7.45 13.27
N TYR A 193 -18.08 -7.75 12.38
CA TYR A 193 -18.06 -9.00 11.62
C TYR A 193 -16.76 -9.12 10.81
N TYR A 194 -16.39 -8.08 10.05
CA TYR A 194 -15.18 -8.11 9.23
C TYR A 194 -13.90 -8.12 10.05
N ALA A 195 -13.86 -7.41 11.18
CA ALA A 195 -12.71 -7.47 12.08
C ALA A 195 -12.45 -8.91 12.58
N VAL A 196 -13.50 -9.64 12.96
CA VAL A 196 -13.38 -11.05 13.35
C VAL A 196 -13.02 -11.93 12.16
N ALA A 197 -13.66 -11.74 11.00
CA ALA A 197 -13.34 -12.52 9.80
C ALA A 197 -11.88 -12.34 9.35
N LEU A 198 -11.32 -11.14 9.47
CA LEU A 198 -9.91 -10.85 9.14
C LEU A 198 -8.94 -11.48 10.15
N HIS A 199 -9.32 -11.56 11.43
CA HIS A 199 -8.57 -12.32 12.43
C HIS A 199 -8.52 -13.81 12.07
N GLU A 200 -9.66 -14.42 11.79
CA GLU A 200 -9.72 -15.84 11.38
C GLU A 200 -9.00 -16.09 10.05
N LEU A 201 -9.04 -15.13 9.12
CA LEU A 201 -8.28 -15.19 7.88
C LEU A 201 -6.76 -15.14 8.15
N GLY A 202 -6.35 -14.42 9.19
CA GLY A 202 -5.00 -14.43 9.73
C GLY A 202 -4.55 -15.83 10.11
N HIS A 203 -5.35 -16.56 10.91
CA HIS A 203 -5.09 -17.97 11.23
C HIS A 203 -5.12 -18.86 9.99
N TRP A 204 -6.12 -18.70 9.13
CA TRP A 204 -6.24 -19.45 7.88
C TRP A 204 -4.94 -19.37 7.08
N SER A 205 -4.32 -18.19 6.94
CA SER A 205 -3.06 -18.06 6.19
C SER A 205 -1.92 -18.96 6.68
N GLY A 206 -1.98 -19.48 7.92
CA GLY A 206 -0.95 -20.32 8.54
C GLY A 206 -0.94 -21.78 8.10
N HIS A 207 -1.92 -22.26 7.34
CA HIS A 207 -1.97 -23.65 6.86
C HIS A 207 -0.74 -24.05 6.03
N GLU A 208 -0.48 -25.35 5.97
CA GLU A 208 0.70 -25.93 5.31
C GLU A 208 0.81 -25.60 3.81
N SER A 209 -0.32 -25.39 3.14
CA SER A 209 -0.38 -24.98 1.72
C SER A 209 -0.18 -23.47 1.49
N ARG A 210 0.02 -22.69 2.55
CA ARG A 210 0.12 -21.21 2.52
C ARG A 210 1.40 -20.73 3.19
N LEU A 211 1.31 -20.03 4.32
CA LEU A 211 2.50 -19.55 5.05
C LEU A 211 3.13 -20.62 5.95
N ASN A 212 2.51 -21.80 6.05
CA ASN A 212 3.02 -22.98 6.76
C ASN A 212 3.60 -22.63 8.15
N ARG A 213 2.79 -21.93 8.96
CA ARG A 213 3.17 -21.58 10.32
C ARG A 213 2.87 -22.72 11.28
N SER A 214 3.67 -22.82 12.32
CA SER A 214 3.43 -23.77 13.42
C SER A 214 2.23 -23.33 14.26
N MET A 215 1.04 -23.79 13.87
CA MET A 215 -0.22 -23.60 14.62
C MET A 215 -0.51 -24.82 15.50
N GLU A 216 0.48 -25.23 16.28
CA GLU A 216 0.37 -26.37 17.20
C GLU A 216 -0.04 -25.90 18.60
N GLY A 217 -0.52 -26.85 19.41
CA GLY A 217 -0.95 -26.58 20.77
C GLY A 217 -2.47 -26.53 20.91
N ARG A 218 -2.92 -26.81 22.14
CA ARG A 218 -4.33 -26.76 22.52
C ARG A 218 -4.71 -25.36 22.99
N TYR A 219 -5.99 -25.04 22.93
CA TYR A 219 -6.52 -23.80 23.50
C TYR A 219 -5.96 -23.54 24.91
N GLY A 220 -5.50 -22.31 25.16
CA GLY A 220 -4.89 -21.90 26.42
C GLY A 220 -3.43 -22.33 26.64
N SER A 221 -2.81 -23.05 25.69
CA SER A 221 -1.37 -23.34 25.73
C SER A 221 -0.52 -22.14 25.29
N GLU A 222 0.77 -22.18 25.63
CA GLU A 222 1.71 -21.12 25.24
C GLU A 222 1.93 -21.08 23.72
N GLN A 223 1.98 -22.24 23.06
CA GLN A 223 2.10 -22.32 21.60
C GLN A 223 0.87 -21.72 20.91
N TYR A 224 -0.32 -22.02 21.41
CA TYR A 224 -1.57 -21.43 20.94
C TYR A 224 -1.56 -19.90 21.11
N ALA A 225 -1.18 -19.41 22.29
CA ALA A 225 -1.09 -17.97 22.56
C ALA A 225 -0.08 -17.23 21.66
N ARG A 226 0.98 -17.91 21.18
CA ARG A 226 1.93 -17.34 20.21
C ARG A 226 1.30 -17.16 18.83
N GLU A 227 0.49 -18.10 18.37
CA GLU A 227 -0.23 -17.95 17.10
C GLU A 227 -1.33 -16.88 17.20
N GLU A 228 -2.06 -16.82 18.31
CA GLU A 228 -3.00 -15.72 18.60
C GLU A 228 -2.30 -14.37 18.54
N LEU A 229 -1.13 -14.21 19.16
CA LEU A 229 -0.37 -12.95 19.10
C LEU A 229 -0.02 -12.54 17.66
N ARG A 230 0.28 -13.52 16.78
CA ARG A 230 0.57 -13.26 15.35
C ARG A 230 -0.69 -12.83 14.60
N ALA A 231 -1.78 -13.57 14.77
CA ALA A 231 -3.05 -13.29 14.12
C ALA A 231 -3.62 -11.93 14.56
N GLU A 232 -3.49 -11.58 15.84
CA GLU A 232 -3.97 -10.31 16.39
C GLU A 232 -3.17 -9.11 15.89
N ILE A 233 -1.83 -9.21 15.83
CA ILE A 233 -1.01 -8.15 15.22
C ILE A 233 -1.37 -8.02 13.73
N ALA A 234 -1.54 -9.13 13.03
CA ALA A 234 -1.86 -9.11 11.61
C ALA A 234 -3.24 -8.51 11.33
N SER A 235 -4.26 -8.92 12.08
CA SER A 235 -5.63 -8.42 11.93
C SER A 235 -5.74 -6.94 12.30
N LEU A 236 -4.96 -6.48 13.28
CA LEU A 236 -4.82 -5.04 13.58
C LEU A 236 -4.25 -4.27 12.38
N MET A 237 -3.18 -4.78 11.76
CA MET A 237 -2.56 -4.13 10.60
C MET A 237 -3.49 -4.14 9.38
N ILE A 238 -4.12 -5.28 9.07
CA ILE A 238 -5.04 -5.41 7.93
C ILE A 238 -6.28 -4.54 8.17
N GLY A 239 -6.88 -4.61 9.36
CA GLY A 239 -8.04 -3.81 9.73
C GLY A 239 -7.79 -2.30 9.66
N SER A 240 -6.59 -1.86 10.01
CA SER A 240 -6.14 -0.47 9.84
C SER A 240 -6.04 -0.06 8.38
N GLU A 241 -5.39 -0.89 7.56
CA GLU A 241 -5.25 -0.66 6.12
C GLU A 241 -6.60 -0.56 5.41
N LEU A 242 -7.54 -1.43 5.80
CA LEU A 242 -8.88 -1.46 5.22
C LEU A 242 -9.82 -0.40 5.82
N LYS A 243 -9.43 0.25 6.92
CA LYS A 243 -10.29 1.15 7.73
C LYS A 243 -11.53 0.44 8.29
N ILE A 244 -11.39 -0.85 8.59
CA ILE A 244 -12.36 -1.65 9.36
C ILE A 244 -12.07 -1.54 10.86
N GLY A 245 -10.84 -1.24 11.24
CA GLY A 245 -10.43 -1.33 12.64
C GLY A 245 -10.26 -2.77 13.09
N HIS A 246 -10.26 -2.98 14.40
CA HIS A 246 -9.88 -4.24 15.01
C HIS A 246 -10.84 -4.56 16.15
N ASN A 247 -11.21 -5.83 16.27
CA ASN A 247 -12.04 -6.31 17.36
C ASN A 247 -11.18 -7.20 18.24
N PHE A 248 -10.65 -6.62 19.29
CA PHE A 248 -10.06 -7.38 20.37
C PHE A 248 -11.20 -7.92 21.20
N GLY A 249 -11.60 -9.17 20.90
CA GLY A 249 -12.70 -9.84 21.59
C GLY A 249 -12.48 -9.95 23.10
N GLN A 250 -13.41 -10.61 23.79
CA GLN A 250 -13.29 -10.87 25.23
C GLN A 250 -12.27 -11.97 25.54
N HIS A 251 -10.97 -11.71 25.36
CA HIS A 251 -9.93 -12.67 25.72
C HIS A 251 -8.87 -12.07 26.65
N ALA A 252 -9.31 -11.65 27.84
CA ALA A 252 -8.43 -11.46 29.00
C ALA A 252 -7.56 -12.70 29.30
N ALA A 253 -7.99 -13.89 28.85
CA ALA A 253 -7.24 -15.14 28.95
C ALA A 253 -5.90 -15.13 28.20
N TYR A 254 -5.83 -14.53 27.00
CA TYR A 254 -4.57 -14.47 26.23
C TYR A 254 -3.65 -13.38 26.73
N VAL A 255 -4.19 -12.26 27.22
CA VAL A 255 -3.39 -11.15 27.74
C VAL A 255 -2.41 -11.63 28.81
N ASN A 256 -2.86 -12.46 29.76
CA ASN A 256 -1.98 -13.04 30.78
C ASN A 256 -0.89 -13.94 30.19
N SER A 257 -1.26 -14.76 29.20
CA SER A 257 -0.32 -15.66 28.51
C SER A 257 0.72 -14.87 27.71
N TRP A 258 0.32 -13.83 26.98
CA TRP A 258 1.23 -12.94 26.27
C TRP A 258 2.12 -12.16 27.21
N VAL A 259 1.59 -11.63 28.32
CA VAL A 259 2.41 -10.95 29.33
C VAL A 259 3.49 -11.89 29.87
N LYS A 260 3.17 -13.17 30.11
CA LYS A 260 4.15 -14.18 30.49
C LYS A 260 5.18 -14.42 29.39
N ILE A 261 4.74 -14.75 28.18
CA ILE A 261 5.61 -14.99 27.01
C ILE A 261 6.57 -13.81 26.78
N LEU A 262 6.07 -12.58 26.81
CA LEU A 262 6.87 -11.38 26.55
C LEU A 262 7.84 -11.03 27.68
N LYS A 263 7.62 -11.53 28.90
CA LYS A 263 8.57 -11.42 30.01
C LYS A 263 9.66 -12.48 29.90
N ASP A 264 9.26 -13.72 29.64
CA ASP A 264 10.16 -14.87 29.62
C ASP A 264 11.01 -14.85 28.33
N GLU A 265 10.43 -14.46 27.20
CA GLU A 265 11.05 -14.38 25.88
C GLU A 265 10.77 -13.05 25.17
N PRO A 266 11.51 -11.97 25.51
CA PRO A 266 11.27 -10.63 24.94
C PRO A 266 11.36 -10.55 23.41
N PHE A 267 12.16 -11.44 22.79
CA PHE A 267 12.30 -11.50 21.33
C PHE A 267 11.08 -12.11 20.62
N GLU A 268 10.15 -12.74 21.35
CA GLU A 268 8.94 -13.28 20.74
C GLU A 268 8.11 -12.19 20.06
N LEU A 269 8.09 -10.97 20.59
CA LEU A 269 7.38 -9.88 19.95
C LEU A 269 7.94 -9.56 18.55
N PHE A 270 9.26 -9.59 18.38
CA PHE A 270 9.88 -9.37 17.07
C PHE A 270 9.50 -10.48 16.08
N ARG A 271 9.49 -11.73 16.53
CA ARG A 271 9.10 -12.89 15.71
C ARG A 271 7.62 -12.81 15.34
N ALA A 272 6.76 -12.55 16.32
CA ALA A 272 5.32 -12.42 16.11
C ALA A 272 5.00 -11.27 15.16
N SER A 273 5.63 -10.10 15.32
CA SER A 273 5.44 -8.97 14.39
C SER A 273 6.01 -9.25 13.00
N ALA A 274 7.09 -10.02 12.87
CA ALA A 274 7.63 -10.42 11.56
C ALA A 274 6.69 -11.39 10.83
N ASP A 275 6.13 -12.38 11.55
CA ASP A 275 5.15 -13.30 10.99
C ASP A 275 3.82 -12.58 10.68
N ALA A 276 3.38 -11.67 11.54
CA ALA A 276 2.22 -10.83 11.29
C ALA A 276 2.37 -9.96 10.04
N GLN A 277 3.58 -9.43 9.78
CA GLN A 277 3.85 -8.73 8.53
C GLN A 277 3.71 -9.65 7.31
N LYS A 278 4.18 -10.91 7.38
CA LYS A 278 3.99 -11.89 6.29
C LYS A 278 2.52 -12.20 6.08
N ILE A 279 1.73 -12.30 7.15
CA ILE A 279 0.26 -12.48 7.07
C ILE A 279 -0.36 -11.28 6.36
N TYR A 280 -0.05 -10.06 6.82
CA TYR A 280 -0.53 -8.81 6.22
C TYR A 280 -0.21 -8.75 4.72
N ASP A 281 1.05 -8.97 4.35
CA ASP A 281 1.49 -8.93 2.95
C ASP A 281 0.77 -10.00 2.11
N PHE A 282 0.72 -11.24 2.61
CA PHE A 282 0.08 -12.36 1.92
C PHE A 282 -1.40 -12.10 1.69
N VAL A 283 -2.12 -11.66 2.72
CA VAL A 283 -3.56 -11.44 2.63
C VAL A 283 -3.87 -10.30 1.66
N LEU A 284 -3.21 -9.15 1.78
CA LEU A 284 -3.49 -8.00 0.88
C LEU A 284 -3.13 -8.27 -0.57
N ASP A 285 -2.05 -9.02 -0.82
CA ASP A 285 -1.66 -9.46 -2.17
C ASP A 285 -2.75 -10.33 -2.85
N LEU A 286 -3.63 -11.02 -2.08
CA LEU A 286 -4.79 -11.72 -2.65
C LEU A 286 -5.79 -10.72 -3.26
N GLY A 287 -6.03 -9.60 -2.58
CA GLY A 287 -6.90 -8.53 -3.05
C GLY A 287 -6.37 -7.89 -4.33
N GLU A 288 -5.11 -7.44 -4.31
CA GLU A 288 -4.47 -6.80 -5.47
C GLU A 288 -4.49 -7.71 -6.72
N LYS A 289 -4.19 -9.01 -6.53
CA LYS A 289 -4.26 -9.98 -7.64
C LYS A 289 -5.67 -10.18 -8.18
N ARG A 290 -6.71 -10.03 -7.35
CA ARG A 290 -8.11 -10.11 -7.79
C ARG A 290 -8.48 -8.86 -8.58
N ASP A 291 -8.09 -7.68 -8.11
CA ASP A 291 -8.40 -6.40 -8.75
C ASP A 291 -7.78 -6.34 -10.15
N LEU A 292 -6.49 -6.70 -10.27
CA LEU A 292 -5.81 -6.83 -11.56
C LEU A 292 -6.52 -7.79 -12.52
N LYS A 293 -7.05 -8.91 -12.02
CA LYS A 293 -7.84 -9.87 -12.82
C LYS A 293 -9.20 -9.31 -13.20
N GLN A 294 -9.86 -8.56 -12.32
CA GLN A 294 -11.15 -7.93 -12.61
C GLN A 294 -11.01 -6.79 -13.61
N ASP A 295 -9.99 -5.95 -13.50
CA ASP A 295 -9.70 -4.89 -14.48
C ASP A 295 -9.35 -5.50 -15.84
N THR A 296 -8.57 -6.60 -15.86
CA THR A 296 -8.29 -7.33 -17.10
C THR A 296 -9.57 -7.93 -17.70
N LYS A 297 -10.49 -8.47 -16.89
CA LYS A 297 -11.77 -9.01 -17.34
C LYS A 297 -12.74 -7.92 -17.79
N ALA A 298 -12.87 -6.81 -17.08
CA ALA A 298 -13.70 -5.67 -17.46
C ALA A 298 -13.21 -5.05 -18.78
N THR A 299 -11.88 -4.99 -18.99
CA THR A 299 -11.29 -4.60 -20.27
C THR A 299 -11.61 -5.62 -21.37
N GLN A 300 -11.65 -6.92 -21.05
CA GLN A 300 -12.05 -7.99 -21.99
C GLN A 300 -13.56 -8.01 -22.30
N ASP A 301 -14.41 -7.76 -21.31
CA ASP A 301 -15.87 -7.74 -21.47
C ASP A 301 -16.32 -6.46 -22.19
N ASN A 302 -15.69 -5.31 -21.94
CA ASN A 302 -15.89 -4.11 -22.75
C ASN A 302 -15.44 -4.33 -24.21
N THR A 303 -14.36 -5.07 -24.45
CA THR A 303 -13.95 -5.45 -25.82
C THR A 303 -14.83 -6.53 -26.46
N ILE A 304 -15.68 -7.23 -25.71
CA ILE A 304 -16.69 -8.17 -26.24
C ILE A 304 -18.03 -7.46 -26.48
N LEU A 305 -18.43 -6.51 -25.63
CA LEU A 305 -19.64 -5.71 -25.81
C LEU A 305 -19.51 -4.70 -26.96
N GLU A 306 -18.31 -4.21 -27.25
CA GLU A 306 -18.05 -3.38 -28.43
C GLU A 306 -18.05 -4.17 -29.76
N LYS A 307 -18.09 -5.52 -29.76
CA LYS A 307 -18.19 -6.31 -31.01
C LYS A 307 -19.58 -6.28 -31.67
N GLY A 308 -20.52 -5.49 -31.13
CA GLY A 308 -21.77 -5.12 -31.81
C GLY A 308 -21.67 -3.86 -32.69
N GLY A 309 -20.56 -3.12 -32.64
CA GLY A 309 -20.25 -2.01 -33.54
C GLY A 309 -18.92 -2.26 -34.25
N GLU A 310 -18.80 -1.86 -35.51
CA GLU A 310 -17.58 -2.06 -36.29
C GLU A 310 -16.34 -1.51 -35.55
N ALA A 311 -15.37 -2.39 -35.26
CA ALA A 311 -14.11 -2.00 -34.63
C ALA A 311 -13.35 -1.02 -35.55
N ALA A 312 -13.32 0.26 -35.18
CA ALA A 312 -12.55 1.27 -35.88
C ALA A 312 -11.05 0.94 -35.84
N THR A 313 -10.43 0.82 -37.02
CA THR A 313 -9.00 0.52 -37.20
C THR A 313 -8.24 1.74 -37.72
N LEU A 314 -6.91 1.71 -37.62
CA LEU A 314 -6.04 2.69 -38.28
C LEU A 314 -6.11 2.47 -39.80
N ALA A 315 -6.31 3.54 -40.57
CA ALA A 315 -6.39 3.54 -42.02
C ALA A 315 -5.18 4.27 -42.62
N LYS A 316 -4.80 3.90 -43.84
CA LYS A 316 -3.74 4.58 -44.58
C LYS A 316 -4.12 6.05 -44.81
N GLY A 317 -3.23 6.96 -44.44
CA GLY A 317 -3.46 8.40 -44.51
C GLY A 317 -3.94 9.03 -43.20
N ASP A 318 -4.23 8.25 -42.15
CA ASP A 318 -4.54 8.81 -40.84
C ASP A 318 -3.35 9.60 -40.29
N GLU A 319 -3.62 10.77 -39.71
CA GLU A 319 -2.70 11.57 -38.91
C GLU A 319 -3.28 11.68 -37.49
N ILE A 320 -2.56 11.15 -36.50
CA ILE A 320 -3.07 10.96 -35.14
C ILE A 320 -2.10 11.61 -34.16
N GLY A 321 -2.57 12.64 -33.44
CA GLY A 321 -1.84 13.20 -32.32
C GLY A 321 -1.79 12.19 -31.17
N TYR A 322 -0.64 12.00 -30.54
CA TYR A 322 -0.52 11.22 -29.31
C TYR A 322 0.80 11.53 -28.60
N ASN A 323 0.75 11.84 -27.30
CA ASN A 323 1.92 12.05 -26.44
C ASN A 323 2.93 13.06 -27.02
N ASN A 324 2.45 14.27 -27.35
CA ASN A 324 3.22 15.36 -27.97
C ASN A 324 3.89 15.00 -29.31
N ASN A 325 3.42 13.95 -29.99
CA ASN A 325 3.85 13.56 -31.33
C ASN A 325 2.64 13.44 -32.28
N VAL A 326 2.87 13.45 -33.59
CA VAL A 326 1.87 13.15 -34.63
C VAL A 326 2.37 11.95 -35.41
N TYR A 327 1.56 10.90 -35.44
CA TYR A 327 1.85 9.67 -36.14
C TYR A 327 1.02 9.58 -37.42
N LYS A 328 1.70 9.41 -38.54
CA LYS A 328 1.08 9.23 -39.84
C LYS A 328 1.12 7.78 -40.30
N VAL A 329 -0.02 7.23 -40.72
CA VAL A 329 -0.09 5.89 -41.30
C VAL A 329 0.26 5.97 -42.79
N LEU A 330 1.48 5.58 -43.14
CA LEU A 330 1.97 5.61 -44.52
C LEU A 330 1.44 4.47 -45.37
N ASP A 331 1.35 3.26 -44.80
CA ASP A 331 0.91 2.07 -45.53
C ASP A 331 0.47 0.96 -44.57
N LEU A 332 -0.31 0.00 -45.07
CA LEU A 332 -0.74 -1.17 -44.31
C LEU A 332 -0.45 -2.44 -45.11
N LYS A 333 0.28 -3.38 -44.50
CA LYS A 333 0.53 -4.70 -45.07
C LYS A 333 0.12 -5.77 -44.06
N GLY A 334 -1.08 -6.33 -44.26
CA GLY A 334 -1.64 -7.33 -43.34
C GLY A 334 -1.92 -6.73 -41.96
N LYS A 335 -1.23 -7.24 -40.92
CA LYS A 335 -1.37 -6.77 -39.52
C LYS A 335 -0.27 -5.79 -39.08
N THR A 336 0.46 -5.22 -40.03
CA THR A 336 1.58 -4.29 -39.78
C THR A 336 1.36 -2.99 -40.53
N PHE A 337 1.43 -1.89 -39.80
CA PHE A 337 1.27 -0.52 -40.24
C PHE A 337 2.65 0.12 -40.38
N LYS A 338 2.91 0.78 -41.50
CA LYS A 338 4.11 1.59 -41.67
C LYS A 338 3.79 3.01 -41.21
N MET A 339 4.50 3.48 -40.20
CA MET A 339 4.25 4.74 -39.51
C MET A 339 5.39 5.73 -39.78
N GLU A 340 5.07 7.02 -39.71
CA GLU A 340 6.03 8.12 -39.68
C GLU A 340 5.68 9.06 -38.52
N ASP A 341 6.66 9.47 -37.73
CA ASP A 341 6.49 10.45 -36.65
C ASP A 341 6.81 11.90 -37.11
N MET A 342 6.62 12.90 -36.24
CA MET A 342 6.91 14.30 -36.59
C MET A 342 8.38 14.60 -36.87
N GLU A 343 9.30 13.74 -36.44
CA GLU A 343 10.74 13.86 -36.71
C GLU A 343 11.13 13.21 -38.05
N GLY A 344 10.16 12.58 -38.74
CA GLY A 344 10.35 11.90 -40.02
C GLY A 344 10.87 10.46 -39.89
N ASN A 345 10.91 9.91 -38.67
CA ASN A 345 11.36 8.54 -38.44
C ASN A 345 10.28 7.55 -38.89
N LYS A 346 10.68 6.58 -39.73
CA LYS A 346 9.78 5.55 -40.26
C LYS A 346 9.94 4.25 -39.51
N PHE A 347 8.85 3.71 -38.98
CA PHE A 347 8.86 2.45 -38.25
C PHE A 347 7.65 1.57 -38.59
N ASN A 348 7.73 0.30 -38.22
CA ASN A 348 6.63 -0.64 -38.41
C ASN A 348 5.93 -0.86 -37.07
N LEU A 349 4.62 -0.69 -37.04
CA LEU A 349 3.75 -0.86 -35.89
C LEU A 349 2.85 -2.08 -36.10
N LYS A 350 2.83 -3.02 -35.16
CA LYS A 350 1.96 -4.20 -35.21
C LYS A 350 0.74 -3.99 -34.33
N GLN A 351 -0.36 -4.68 -34.64
CA GLN A 351 -1.58 -4.66 -33.80
C GLN A 351 -1.35 -5.12 -32.35
N THR A 352 -0.28 -5.89 -32.10
CA THR A 352 0.11 -6.36 -30.77
C THR A 352 0.88 -5.33 -29.96
N ASP A 353 1.37 -4.25 -30.58
CA ASP A 353 2.20 -3.27 -29.90
C ASP A 353 1.35 -2.34 -29.03
N GLY A 354 1.86 -1.95 -27.86
CA GLY A 354 1.16 -1.05 -26.95
C GLY A 354 0.77 0.27 -27.61
N LEU A 355 1.65 0.82 -28.44
CA LEU A 355 1.43 2.05 -29.20
C LEU A 355 0.23 1.94 -30.18
N PHE A 356 -0.06 0.77 -30.74
CA PHE A 356 -1.20 0.59 -31.65
C PHE A 356 -2.53 0.82 -30.93
N LYS A 357 -2.68 0.28 -29.72
CA LYS A 357 -3.89 0.48 -28.90
C LYS A 357 -4.05 1.95 -28.52
N SER A 358 -2.95 2.61 -28.15
CA SER A 358 -2.95 4.03 -27.82
C SER A 358 -3.38 4.91 -29.00
N LEU A 359 -2.90 4.63 -30.22
CA LEU A 359 -3.26 5.40 -31.41
C LEU A 359 -4.70 5.17 -31.86
N VAL A 360 -5.21 3.95 -31.74
CA VAL A 360 -6.64 3.65 -32.01
C VAL A 360 -7.53 4.36 -30.99
N GLY A 361 -7.15 4.36 -29.71
CA GLY A 361 -7.85 5.12 -28.67
C GLY A 361 -7.86 6.62 -28.94
N ALA A 362 -6.70 7.20 -29.28
CA ALA A 362 -6.55 8.60 -29.64
C ALA A 362 -7.39 9.00 -30.86
N LYS A 363 -7.44 8.15 -31.89
CA LYS A 363 -8.27 8.37 -33.09
C LYS A 363 -9.77 8.39 -32.77
N ASN A 364 -10.21 7.54 -31.85
CA ASN A 364 -11.63 7.38 -31.53
C ASN A 364 -12.14 8.42 -30.53
N ASN A 365 -11.26 9.16 -29.85
CA ASN A 365 -11.63 10.15 -28.84
C ASN A 365 -10.87 11.49 -29.01
N PRO A 366 -11.08 12.22 -30.14
CA PRO A 366 -10.30 13.43 -30.47
C PRO A 366 -10.54 14.63 -29.54
N ALA A 367 -11.57 14.60 -28.69
CA ALA A 367 -11.93 15.71 -27.80
C ALA A 367 -10.97 15.92 -26.60
N GLU A 368 -10.21 14.88 -26.19
CA GLU A 368 -9.15 15.03 -25.17
C GLU A 368 -7.87 15.69 -25.70
N GLN A 369 -7.76 15.87 -27.02
CA GLN A 369 -6.54 16.38 -27.65
C GLN A 369 -6.57 17.87 -27.96
N GLN A 370 -7.74 18.48 -28.14
CA GLN A 370 -7.83 19.94 -28.40
C GLN A 370 -7.29 20.77 -27.23
N LEU A 371 -7.40 20.30 -25.98
CA LEU A 371 -6.81 20.94 -24.81
C LEU A 371 -5.27 20.90 -24.80
N VAL A 372 -4.66 19.87 -25.39
CA VAL A 372 -3.19 19.70 -25.47
C VAL A 372 -2.61 20.51 -26.62
N THR A 373 -3.33 20.62 -27.75
CA THR A 373 -2.87 21.39 -28.91
C THR A 373 -2.93 22.91 -28.69
N GLU A 374 -3.93 23.42 -27.96
CA GLU A 374 -4.02 24.86 -27.63
C GLU A 374 -2.96 25.29 -26.61
N GLN A 375 -2.68 24.48 -25.59
CA GLN A 375 -1.62 24.77 -24.61
C GLN A 375 -0.21 24.71 -25.22
N ALA A 376 0.04 23.77 -26.14
CA ALA A 376 1.32 23.69 -26.85
C ALA A 376 1.52 24.82 -27.88
N ALA A 377 0.44 25.34 -28.48
CA ALA A 377 0.51 26.48 -29.41
C ALA A 377 0.79 27.81 -28.68
N GLU A 378 0.27 27.99 -27.46
CA GLU A 378 0.57 29.17 -26.64
C GLU A 378 2.03 29.19 -26.16
N GLU A 379 2.60 28.06 -25.70
CA GLU A 379 3.99 28.00 -25.22
C GLU A 379 5.03 28.25 -26.33
N VAL A 380 4.77 27.80 -27.56
CA VAL A 380 5.67 28.05 -28.71
C VAL A 380 5.60 29.50 -29.20
N SER A 381 4.46 30.18 -29.01
CA SER A 381 4.30 31.60 -29.37
C SER A 381 5.03 32.55 -28.41
N VAL A 382 5.09 32.20 -27.12
CA VAL A 382 5.76 33.00 -26.08
C VAL A 382 7.28 32.86 -26.15
N SER A 383 7.80 31.70 -26.57
CA SER A 383 9.26 31.48 -26.66
C SER A 383 9.93 32.15 -27.89
N ARG A 384 9.16 32.52 -28.92
CA ARG A 384 9.69 33.21 -30.12
C ARG A 384 9.83 34.74 -29.99
N ASN A 385 9.27 35.36 -28.94
CA ASN A 385 9.23 36.83 -28.81
C ASN A 385 10.14 37.44 -27.73
N LYS A 386 11.25 36.78 -27.36
CA LYS A 386 12.29 37.41 -26.53
C LYS A 386 13.72 37.11 -27.00
N ILE A 387 14.09 37.64 -28.17
CA ILE A 387 15.50 38.02 -28.45
C ILE A 387 15.51 39.27 -29.35
N GLY A 388 16.13 40.35 -28.84
CA GLY A 388 16.51 41.58 -29.57
C GLY A 388 15.59 42.77 -29.22
N ARG A 389 16.05 43.87 -28.62
CA ARG A 389 17.37 44.50 -28.55
C ARG A 389 17.49 45.30 -27.24
#